data_AF-A0A9E6WCR7-F1
#
_entry.id   AF-A0A9E6WCR7-F1
#
_cell.length_a   1.000
_cell.length_b   1.000
_cell.length_c   1.000
_cell.angle_alpha   90.00
_cell.angle_beta   90.00
_cell.angle_gamma   90.00
#
_symmetry.space_group_name_H-M   'P 1'
#
loop_
_entity.id
_entity.type
_entity.pdbx_description
1 polymer ?
#
loop_
_entity_poly.entity_id
_entity_poly.type
_entity_poly.pdbx_seq_one_letter_code
_entity_poly.pdbx_strand_id
1 'polypeptide(L)'
;MPWNYSDKVLKLFMDAVKGETGTHMGELENPDGFGEHGSIVCGDTLRFTFRVERHLTDPTRDIITQARYLTFGCTSAIAASEALCTLLEEQGKTPIEALQVTNQDLVDFLDGLPEQKIHCSVMGAEALQKAVADWASKRGVDLVELFPELAHGDEEEGRIVCNCFSVTEPYLRRKIKELGLQSIAEITNALKAGGGCTVCHHTPGGLQDLLDEIWGVKPAGQVEVAASHIDEQPSPYRLGQQIEAAIESVVRPLLQDEGGDIELVDIKGDKIYCRLTGAPGQSASTDQTFKLLVEQQLKEQVDDRLQVIAV
;
A
#
# COMPACT_ATOMS: atom_id res chain seq x y z
N MET A 1 3.05 -11.72 -7.43
CA MET A 1 3.95 -11.90 -6.27
C MET A 1 3.11 -11.82 -5.00
N PRO A 2 3.31 -12.70 -4.00
CA PRO A 2 2.75 -12.46 -2.67
C PRO A 2 3.33 -11.14 -2.13
N TRP A 3 2.51 -10.35 -1.44
CA TRP A 3 2.97 -9.14 -0.76
C TRP A 3 4.10 -9.50 0.21
N ASN A 4 5.16 -8.70 0.23
CA ASN A 4 6.28 -8.90 1.15
C ASN A 4 5.89 -8.36 2.53
N TYR A 5 5.11 -9.14 3.28
CA TYR A 5 4.76 -8.81 4.65
C TYR A 5 5.91 -9.13 5.60
N SER A 6 6.03 -8.34 6.66
CA SER A 6 6.91 -8.66 7.78
C SER A 6 6.47 -9.96 8.46
N ASP A 7 7.40 -10.64 9.13
CA ASP A 7 7.10 -11.81 9.95
C ASP A 7 6.08 -11.46 11.04
N LYS A 8 6.13 -10.23 11.57
CA LYS A 8 5.20 -9.74 12.59
C LYS A 8 3.78 -9.64 12.05
N VAL A 9 3.59 -9.08 10.84
CA VAL A 9 2.27 -9.01 10.19
C VAL A 9 1.69 -10.42 9.98
N LEU A 10 2.49 -11.35 9.47
CA LEU A 10 2.06 -12.73 9.24
C LEU A 10 1.69 -13.44 10.54
N LYS A 11 2.49 -13.23 11.59
CA LYS A 11 2.23 -13.81 12.92
C LYS A 11 0.91 -13.30 13.49
N LEU A 12 0.72 -11.97 13.59
CA LEU A 12 -0.50 -11.37 14.15
C LEU A 12 -1.76 -11.86 13.40
N PHE A 13 -1.68 -11.93 12.07
CA PHE A 13 -2.76 -12.48 11.26
C PHE A 13 -3.05 -13.96 11.58
N MET A 14 -2.02 -14.80 11.62
CA MET A 14 -2.19 -16.24 11.87
C MET A 14 -2.73 -16.52 13.26
N ASP A 15 -2.23 -15.80 14.26
CA ASP A 15 -2.65 -15.94 15.66
C ASP A 15 -4.13 -15.55 15.79
N ALA A 16 -4.54 -14.42 15.19
CA ALA A 16 -5.94 -13.97 15.17
C ALA A 16 -6.88 -14.97 14.48
N VAL A 17 -6.53 -15.45 13.28
CA VAL A 17 -7.37 -16.37 12.51
C VAL A 17 -7.51 -17.74 13.18
N LYS A 18 -6.48 -18.19 13.91
CA LYS A 18 -6.54 -19.44 14.68
C LYS A 18 -7.28 -19.30 16.02
N GLY A 19 -7.62 -18.07 16.42
CA GLY A 19 -8.22 -17.79 17.72
C GLY A 19 -7.26 -18.05 18.88
N GLU A 20 -5.96 -17.75 18.70
CA GLU A 20 -4.99 -17.88 19.78
C GLU A 20 -5.30 -16.92 20.94
N THR A 21 -5.00 -17.36 22.16
CA THR A 21 -5.21 -16.56 23.37
C THR A 21 -4.32 -15.33 23.37
N GLY A 22 -4.90 -14.16 23.64
CA GLY A 22 -4.19 -12.88 23.64
C GLY A 22 -4.41 -12.02 22.39
N THR A 23 -5.18 -12.52 21.42
CA THR A 23 -5.63 -11.72 20.27
C THR A 23 -6.82 -10.84 20.64
N HIS A 24 -7.00 -9.75 19.90
CA HIS A 24 -8.10 -8.80 20.12
C HIS A 24 -9.29 -9.03 19.18
N MET A 25 -9.26 -10.10 18.38
CA MET A 25 -10.34 -10.42 17.45
C MET A 25 -11.62 -10.82 18.19
N GLY A 26 -12.71 -10.12 17.90
CA GLY A 26 -14.02 -10.34 18.52
C GLY A 26 -14.77 -9.02 18.72
N GLU A 27 -15.81 -9.08 19.55
CA GLU A 27 -16.65 -7.93 19.88
C GLU A 27 -16.93 -7.93 21.38
N LEU A 28 -17.01 -6.74 21.98
CA LEU A 28 -17.40 -6.58 23.38
C LEU A 28 -18.91 -6.48 23.51
N GLU A 29 -19.49 -7.23 24.44
CA GLU A 29 -20.89 -7.00 24.84
C GLU A 29 -21.00 -5.68 25.61
N ASN A 30 -21.94 -4.83 25.22
CA ASN A 30 -22.20 -3.52 25.80
C ASN A 30 -20.91 -2.67 25.95
N PRO A 31 -20.29 -2.26 24.83
CA PRO A 31 -19.06 -1.48 24.87
C PRO A 31 -19.33 -0.03 25.27
N ASP A 32 -18.33 0.61 25.86
CA ASP A 32 -18.39 2.05 26.15
C ASP A 32 -18.24 2.85 24.85
N GLY A 33 -17.40 2.39 23.91
CA GLY A 33 -17.29 2.95 22.56
C GLY A 33 -17.51 1.91 21.47
N PHE A 34 -18.30 2.25 20.46
CA PHE A 34 -18.61 1.41 19.30
C PHE A 34 -18.47 2.20 18.00
N GLY A 35 -17.74 1.67 17.02
CA GLY A 35 -17.59 2.29 15.71
C GLY A 35 -17.50 1.25 14.59
N GLU A 36 -18.11 1.56 13.44
CA GLU A 36 -18.06 0.72 12.25
C GLU A 36 -17.68 1.55 11.02
N HIS A 37 -16.72 1.05 10.24
CA HIS A 37 -16.31 1.64 8.97
C HIS A 37 -16.11 0.56 7.90
N GLY A 38 -16.35 0.94 6.64
CA GLY A 38 -16.19 0.07 5.48
C GLY A 38 -17.52 -0.37 4.86
N SER A 39 -17.45 -1.21 3.84
CA SER A 39 -18.61 -1.74 3.13
C SER A 39 -18.33 -3.14 2.62
N ILE A 40 -19.32 -4.02 2.74
CA ILE A 40 -19.25 -5.37 2.15
C ILE A 40 -18.99 -5.28 0.64
N VAL A 41 -19.45 -4.21 -0.03
CA VAL A 41 -19.25 -3.99 -1.46
C VAL A 41 -17.77 -3.77 -1.81
N CYS A 42 -17.00 -3.08 -0.96
CA CYS A 42 -15.57 -2.83 -1.18
C CYS A 42 -14.66 -3.94 -0.61
N GLY A 43 -15.26 -5.00 -0.07
CA GLY A 43 -14.59 -6.20 0.41
C GLY A 43 -13.86 -6.05 1.75
N ASP A 44 -13.88 -4.87 2.37
CA ASP A 44 -13.31 -4.63 3.69
C ASP A 44 -14.34 -3.92 4.60
N THR A 45 -14.53 -4.43 5.81
CA THR A 45 -15.37 -3.83 6.86
C THR A 45 -14.74 -4.08 8.22
N LEU A 46 -14.80 -3.09 9.10
CA LEU A 46 -14.24 -3.14 10.44
C LEU A 46 -15.25 -2.60 11.45
N ARG A 47 -15.53 -3.40 12.48
CA ARG A 47 -16.14 -2.97 13.73
C ARG A 47 -15.06 -2.88 14.78
N PHE A 48 -15.06 -1.79 15.51
CA PHE A 48 -14.15 -1.51 16.61
C PHE A 48 -14.96 -1.23 17.86
N THR A 49 -14.64 -1.92 18.95
CA THR A 49 -15.31 -1.76 20.24
C THR A 49 -14.29 -1.63 21.34
N PHE A 50 -14.54 -0.77 22.33
CA PHE A 50 -13.69 -0.68 23.51
C PHE A 50 -14.47 -0.48 24.80
N ARG A 51 -13.82 -0.81 25.91
CA ARG A 51 -14.26 -0.58 27.29
C ARG A 51 -13.26 0.33 27.99
N VAL A 52 -13.78 1.20 28.83
CA VAL A 52 -12.95 2.10 29.63
C VAL A 52 -13.05 1.81 31.13
N GLU A 53 -11.96 2.01 31.84
CA GLU A 53 -12.02 2.32 33.27
C GLU A 53 -12.39 3.80 33.42
N ARG A 54 -13.55 4.06 34.01
CA ARG A 54 -14.09 5.42 34.12
C ARG A 54 -13.42 6.18 35.24
N HIS A 55 -12.95 7.38 34.92
CA HIS A 55 -12.51 8.32 35.92
C HIS A 55 -13.74 9.00 36.56
N LEU A 56 -13.70 9.18 37.89
CA LEU A 56 -14.89 9.52 38.69
C LEU A 56 -15.48 10.90 38.35
N THR A 57 -14.63 11.87 38.01
CA THR A 57 -15.03 13.28 37.87
C THR A 57 -14.66 13.91 36.54
N ASP A 58 -13.76 13.28 35.80
CA ASP A 58 -13.18 13.86 34.59
C ASP A 58 -13.20 12.79 33.49
N PRO A 59 -14.19 12.83 32.59
CA PRO A 59 -14.33 11.81 31.55
C PRO A 59 -13.16 11.81 30.57
N THR A 60 -12.41 12.91 30.42
CA THR A 60 -11.25 12.94 29.51
C THR A 60 -10.10 12.04 29.95
N ARG A 61 -10.16 11.56 31.21
CA ARG A 61 -9.18 10.68 31.84
C ARG A 61 -9.65 9.24 31.95
N ASP A 62 -10.76 8.89 31.31
CA ASP A 62 -11.17 7.49 31.14
C ASP A 62 -10.05 6.73 30.40
N ILE A 63 -9.69 5.53 30.84
CA ILE A 63 -8.58 4.75 30.27
C ILE A 63 -9.14 3.54 29.53
N ILE A 64 -8.72 3.32 28.28
CA ILE A 64 -9.09 2.12 27.53
C ILE A 64 -8.42 0.90 28.19
N THR A 65 -9.23 -0.03 28.69
CA THR A 65 -8.76 -1.26 29.34
C THR A 65 -8.93 -2.50 28.48
N GLN A 66 -9.82 -2.41 27.48
CA GLN A 66 -10.09 -3.51 26.58
C GLN A 66 -10.53 -2.95 25.22
N ALA A 67 -9.89 -3.36 24.14
CA ALA A 67 -10.24 -3.03 22.76
C ALA A 67 -10.42 -4.33 21.96
N ARG A 68 -11.47 -4.42 21.16
CA ARG A 68 -11.75 -5.57 20.30
C ARG A 68 -12.15 -5.12 18.92
N TYR A 69 -11.79 -5.92 17.93
CA TYR A 69 -12.15 -5.68 16.55
C TYR A 69 -12.78 -6.90 15.89
N LEU A 70 -13.76 -6.65 15.04
CA LEU A 70 -14.29 -7.65 14.12
C LEU A 70 -14.14 -7.10 12.71
N THR A 71 -13.34 -7.76 11.89
CA THR A 71 -13.09 -7.33 10.52
C THR A 71 -13.35 -8.45 9.52
N PHE A 72 -13.98 -8.09 8.41
CA PHE A 72 -13.92 -8.86 7.19
C PHE A 72 -12.95 -8.13 6.27
N GLY A 73 -11.77 -8.69 6.02
CA GLY A 73 -10.78 -8.02 5.19
C GLY A 73 -9.51 -8.83 4.99
N CYS A 74 -8.52 -8.20 4.34
CA CYS A 74 -7.26 -8.87 4.01
C CYS A 74 -6.32 -9.02 5.22
N THR A 75 -5.22 -9.77 5.05
CA THR A 75 -4.17 -9.96 6.06
C THR A 75 -3.73 -8.66 6.73
N SER A 76 -3.58 -7.57 5.96
CA SER A 76 -3.20 -6.26 6.49
C SER A 76 -4.28 -5.61 7.36
N ALA A 77 -5.56 -5.85 7.08
CA ALA A 77 -6.67 -5.30 7.88
C ALA A 77 -6.70 -5.93 9.27
N ILE A 78 -6.53 -7.26 9.35
CA ILE A 78 -6.45 -7.97 10.62
C ILE A 78 -5.21 -7.51 11.40
N ALA A 79 -4.03 -7.52 10.77
CA ALA A 79 -2.80 -7.12 11.44
C ALA A 79 -2.81 -5.65 11.92
N ALA A 80 -3.32 -4.72 11.11
CA ALA A 80 -3.44 -3.31 11.51
C ALA A 80 -4.46 -3.10 12.65
N SER A 81 -5.57 -3.85 12.65
CA SER A 81 -6.56 -3.78 13.74
C SER A 81 -6.00 -4.37 15.03
N GLU A 82 -5.26 -5.48 14.95
CA GLU A 82 -4.56 -6.09 16.08
C GLU A 82 -3.50 -5.13 16.66
N ALA A 83 -2.71 -4.49 15.79
CA ALA A 83 -1.73 -3.48 16.18
C ALA A 83 -2.41 -2.30 16.89
N LEU A 84 -3.53 -1.81 16.35
CA LEU A 84 -4.28 -0.72 16.96
C LEU A 84 -4.75 -1.09 18.37
N CYS A 85 -5.44 -2.22 18.55
CA CYS A 85 -5.88 -2.66 19.87
C CYS A 85 -4.70 -2.80 20.86
N THR A 86 -3.61 -3.42 20.42
CA THR A 86 -2.41 -3.60 21.26
C THR A 86 -1.84 -2.27 21.71
N LEU A 87 -1.68 -1.30 20.80
CA LEU A 87 -1.15 0.03 21.12
C LEU A 87 -2.05 0.77 22.12
N LEU A 88 -3.37 0.63 22.02
CA LEU A 88 -4.30 1.29 22.95
C LEU A 88 -4.21 0.68 24.36
N GLU A 89 -4.22 -0.65 24.47
CA GLU A 89 -4.20 -1.36 25.75
C GLU A 89 -2.83 -1.26 26.45
N GLU A 90 -1.71 -1.51 25.74
CA GLU A 90 -0.36 -1.52 26.34
C GLU A 90 0.10 -0.13 26.80
N GLN A 91 -0.32 0.93 26.09
CA GLN A 91 0.03 2.30 26.45
C GLN A 91 -0.98 2.93 27.41
N GLY A 92 -2.08 2.24 27.75
CA GLY A 92 -3.12 2.75 28.63
C GLY A 92 -3.73 4.06 28.12
N LYS A 93 -4.03 4.16 26.82
CA LYS A 93 -4.51 5.40 26.22
C LYS A 93 -5.93 5.75 26.67
N THR A 94 -6.18 7.04 26.85
CA THR A 94 -7.54 7.57 26.90
C THR A 94 -8.19 7.52 25.51
N PRO A 95 -9.53 7.56 25.40
CA PRO A 95 -10.21 7.70 24.11
C PRO A 95 -9.75 8.91 23.29
N ILE A 96 -9.39 10.00 23.96
CA ILE A 96 -8.88 11.24 23.34
C ILE A 96 -7.48 11.02 22.76
N GLU A 97 -6.57 10.41 23.52
CA GLU A 97 -5.22 10.07 23.05
C GLU A 97 -5.25 8.99 21.95
N ALA A 98 -6.25 8.11 21.97
CA ALA A 98 -6.43 7.10 20.93
C ALA A 98 -6.63 7.74 19.54
N LEU A 99 -7.28 8.90 19.46
CA LEU A 99 -7.47 9.65 18.20
C LEU A 99 -6.15 10.15 17.59
N GLN A 100 -5.08 10.23 18.38
CA GLN A 100 -3.76 10.69 17.93
C GLN A 100 -2.91 9.55 17.36
N VAL A 101 -3.36 8.30 17.42
CA VAL A 101 -2.66 7.17 16.80
C VAL A 101 -2.65 7.37 15.29
N THR A 102 -1.44 7.48 14.73
CA THR A 102 -1.23 7.74 13.31
C THR A 102 -1.04 6.43 12.53
N ASN A 103 -1.18 6.52 11.20
CA ASN A 103 -0.82 5.41 10.32
C ASN A 103 0.66 5.01 10.48
N GLN A 104 1.55 5.97 10.76
CA GLN A 104 2.97 5.68 10.95
C GLN A 104 3.19 4.85 12.21
N ASP A 105 2.49 5.14 13.31
CA ASP A 105 2.58 4.34 14.55
C ASP A 105 2.21 2.87 14.30
N LEU A 106 1.19 2.62 13.47
CA LEU A 106 0.78 1.28 13.07
C LEU A 106 1.80 0.61 12.15
N VAL A 107 2.35 1.34 11.18
CA VAL A 107 3.39 0.83 10.27
C VAL A 107 4.66 0.46 11.05
N ASP A 108 5.07 1.32 11.97
CA ASP A 108 6.24 1.11 12.84
C ASP A 108 6.00 -0.08 13.76
N PHE A 109 4.81 -0.19 14.37
CA PHE A 109 4.46 -1.36 15.16
C PHE A 109 4.49 -2.65 14.33
N LEU A 110 4.10 -2.62 13.06
CA LEU A 110 4.04 -3.80 12.20
C LEU A 110 5.39 -4.18 11.57
N ASP A 111 6.49 -3.50 11.91
CA ASP A 111 7.79 -3.64 11.24
C ASP A 111 7.70 -3.39 9.72
N GLY A 112 6.82 -2.46 9.33
CA GLY A 112 6.55 -2.10 7.94
C GLY A 112 5.25 -2.68 7.40
N LEU A 113 4.64 -1.93 6.46
CA LEU A 113 3.48 -2.36 5.69
C LEU A 113 3.64 -1.85 4.25
N PRO A 114 3.32 -2.65 3.22
CA PRO A 114 3.35 -2.18 1.84
C PRO A 114 2.44 -0.95 1.65
N GLU A 115 2.89 0.05 0.89
CA GLU A 115 2.14 1.30 0.66
C GLU A 115 0.72 1.06 0.11
N GLN A 116 0.57 0.02 -0.72
CA GLN A 116 -0.72 -0.39 -1.31
C GLN A 116 -1.71 -0.94 -0.27
N LYS A 117 -1.29 -1.08 0.99
CA LYS A 117 -2.08 -1.61 2.12
C LYS A 117 -2.35 -0.57 3.20
N ILE A 118 -1.93 0.68 3.01
CA ILE A 118 -2.18 1.79 3.94
C ILE A 118 -3.69 2.00 4.21
N HIS A 119 -4.55 1.73 3.22
CA HIS A 119 -6.01 1.79 3.42
C HIS A 119 -6.52 1.00 4.62
N CYS A 120 -5.90 -0.15 4.93
CA CYS A 120 -6.28 -0.97 6.07
C CYS A 120 -6.05 -0.24 7.40
N SER A 121 -5.00 0.57 7.49
CA SER A 121 -4.70 1.41 8.65
C SER A 121 -5.66 2.61 8.74
N VAL A 122 -5.97 3.24 7.60
CA VAL A 122 -6.96 4.33 7.52
C VAL A 122 -8.32 3.87 8.01
N MET A 123 -8.78 2.69 7.58
CA MET A 123 -10.04 2.10 8.05
C MET A 123 -10.07 1.89 9.56
N GLY A 124 -8.96 1.43 10.14
CA GLY A 124 -8.77 1.30 11.60
C GLY A 124 -9.01 2.61 12.34
N ALA A 125 -8.34 3.67 11.88
CA ALA A 125 -8.47 5.01 12.45
C ALA A 125 -9.91 5.55 12.34
N GLU A 126 -10.58 5.36 11.20
CA GLU A 126 -11.96 5.84 11.03
C GLU A 126 -12.98 5.07 11.90
N ALA A 127 -12.81 3.76 12.07
CA ALA A 127 -13.62 2.98 12.99
C ALA A 127 -13.39 3.42 14.45
N LEU A 128 -12.14 3.70 14.83
CA LEU A 128 -11.79 4.22 16.14
C LEU A 128 -12.39 5.62 16.39
N GLN A 129 -12.31 6.53 15.42
CA GLN A 129 -12.92 7.86 15.52
C GLN A 129 -14.42 7.77 15.83
N LYS A 130 -15.14 6.90 15.12
CA LYS A 130 -16.57 6.64 15.40
C LYS A 130 -16.79 6.05 16.78
N ALA A 131 -15.94 5.12 17.22
CA ALA A 131 -16.02 4.52 18.56
C ALA A 131 -15.80 5.54 19.68
N VAL A 132 -14.85 6.47 19.50
CA VAL A 132 -14.59 7.56 20.43
C VAL A 132 -15.74 8.57 20.43
N ALA A 133 -16.33 8.88 19.27
CA ALA A 133 -17.51 9.73 19.18
C ALA A 133 -18.73 9.13 19.92
N ASP A 134 -18.97 7.83 19.76
CA ASP A 134 -20.01 7.10 20.48
C ASP A 134 -19.77 7.13 22.01
N TRP A 135 -18.53 6.87 22.45
CA TRP A 135 -18.15 7.01 23.87
C TRP A 135 -18.38 8.43 24.38
N ALA A 136 -17.93 9.44 23.64
CA ALA A 136 -18.03 10.85 24.03
C ALA A 136 -19.49 11.28 24.18
N SER A 137 -20.35 10.86 23.24
CA SER A 137 -21.81 11.08 23.31
C SER A 137 -22.42 10.45 24.56
N LYS A 138 -22.09 9.18 24.87
CA LYS A 138 -22.57 8.50 26.08
C LYS A 138 -22.02 9.12 27.38
N ARG A 139 -20.79 9.63 27.34
CA ARG A 139 -20.08 10.14 28.51
C ARG A 139 -20.34 11.63 28.77
N GLY A 140 -20.88 12.36 27.78
CA GLY A 140 -21.14 13.80 27.84
C GLY A 140 -19.88 14.64 27.59
N VAL A 141 -18.98 14.17 26.72
CA VAL A 141 -17.76 14.88 26.32
C VAL A 141 -18.00 15.59 25.00
N ASP A 142 -17.72 16.88 24.94
CA ASP A 142 -17.77 17.65 23.70
C ASP A 142 -16.44 17.49 22.95
N LEU A 143 -16.42 16.61 21.94
CA LEU A 143 -15.23 16.40 21.11
C LEU A 143 -14.95 17.59 20.19
N VAL A 144 -15.95 18.41 19.85
CA VAL A 144 -15.76 19.58 18.97
C VAL A 144 -14.95 20.66 19.68
N GLU A 145 -15.14 20.81 20.99
CA GLU A 145 -14.33 21.72 21.80
C GLU A 145 -12.88 21.25 21.90
N LEU A 146 -12.65 19.94 22.02
CA LEU A 146 -11.32 19.34 22.19
C LEU A 146 -10.56 19.20 20.88
N PHE A 147 -11.27 18.92 19.79
CA PHE A 147 -10.75 18.70 18.44
C PHE A 147 -11.67 19.39 17.43
N PRO A 148 -11.50 20.70 17.19
CA PRO A 148 -12.30 21.43 16.20
C PRO A 148 -12.25 20.79 14.80
N GLU A 149 -11.14 20.15 14.46
CA GLU A 149 -10.94 19.38 13.22
C GLU A 149 -11.83 18.12 13.09
N LEU A 150 -12.38 17.60 14.19
CA LEU A 150 -13.33 16.46 14.17
C LEU A 150 -14.80 16.90 14.05
N ALA A 151 -15.07 18.21 14.04
CA ALA A 151 -16.42 18.76 13.98
C ALA A 151 -17.16 18.54 12.65
N HIS A 152 -16.51 17.91 11.67
CA HIS A 152 -17.09 17.54 10.38
C HIS A 152 -17.96 16.28 10.47
N GLY A 153 -18.83 16.23 11.49
CA GLY A 153 -19.88 15.23 11.62
C GLY A 153 -20.87 15.40 10.45
N ASP A 154 -21.12 14.31 9.74
CA ASP A 154 -22.14 14.16 8.71
C ASP A 154 -21.88 14.78 7.32
N GLU A 155 -20.67 15.31 7.04
CA GLU A 155 -20.27 15.76 5.69
C GLU A 155 -19.88 14.60 4.75
N GLU A 156 -20.44 13.39 4.89
CA GLU A 156 -20.19 12.31 3.93
C GLU A 156 -21.26 12.25 2.82
N GLU A 157 -22.39 12.93 2.99
CA GLU A 157 -23.40 13.10 1.94
C GLU A 157 -22.90 14.09 0.89
N GLY A 158 -22.64 13.58 -0.32
CA GLY A 158 -22.19 14.40 -1.42
C GLY A 158 -22.17 13.64 -2.73
N ARG A 159 -21.73 14.33 -3.79
CA ARG A 159 -21.57 13.72 -5.11
C ARG A 159 -20.62 12.52 -5.02
N ILE A 160 -21.03 11.38 -5.55
CA ILE A 160 -20.16 10.21 -5.69
C ILE A 160 -19.14 10.49 -6.80
N VAL A 161 -17.86 10.38 -6.48
CA VAL A 161 -16.76 10.53 -7.44
C VAL A 161 -16.31 9.16 -7.93
N CYS A 162 -16.18 8.18 -7.03
CA CYS A 162 -15.82 6.81 -7.40
C CYS A 162 -17.02 5.87 -7.19
N ASN A 163 -17.70 5.53 -8.29
CA ASN A 163 -18.85 4.61 -8.25
C ASN A 163 -18.46 3.16 -7.86
N CYS A 164 -17.24 2.71 -8.17
CA CYS A 164 -16.80 1.34 -7.84
C CYS A 164 -16.73 1.09 -6.32
N PHE A 165 -16.35 2.11 -5.55
CA PHE A 165 -16.15 2.01 -4.11
C PHE A 165 -17.06 2.96 -3.32
N SER A 166 -18.07 3.54 -3.99
CA SER A 166 -19.04 4.49 -3.44
C SER A 166 -18.41 5.66 -2.67
N VAL A 167 -17.27 6.18 -3.17
CA VAL A 167 -16.52 7.24 -2.48
C VAL A 167 -17.03 8.62 -2.92
N THR A 168 -17.39 9.44 -1.95
CA THR A 168 -17.96 10.78 -2.17
C THR A 168 -16.88 11.87 -2.24
N GLU A 169 -17.22 12.96 -2.90
CA GLU A 169 -16.35 14.12 -3.04
C GLU A 169 -15.95 14.74 -1.69
N PRO A 170 -16.87 15.01 -0.74
CA PRO A 170 -16.49 15.54 0.57
C PRO A 170 -15.49 14.65 1.30
N TYR A 171 -15.72 13.33 1.31
CA TYR A 171 -14.80 12.35 1.88
C TYR A 171 -13.41 12.42 1.24
N LEU A 172 -13.36 12.45 -0.10
CA LEU A 172 -12.09 12.59 -0.83
C LEU A 172 -11.36 13.87 -0.46
N ARG A 173 -12.05 15.02 -0.48
CA ARG A 173 -11.42 16.31 -0.17
C ARG A 173 -10.85 16.34 1.23
N ARG A 174 -11.59 15.83 2.21
CA ARG A 174 -11.15 15.71 3.60
C ARG A 174 -9.90 14.84 3.69
N LYS A 175 -9.95 13.61 3.16
CA LYS A 175 -8.84 12.66 3.26
C LYS A 175 -7.61 13.06 2.44
N ILE A 176 -7.78 13.70 1.29
CA ILE A 176 -6.68 14.28 0.52
C ILE A 176 -5.91 15.29 1.38
N LYS A 177 -6.60 16.16 2.12
CA LYS A 177 -5.96 17.15 2.99
C LYS A 177 -5.35 16.51 4.24
N GLU A 178 -6.12 15.69 4.96
CA GLU A 178 -5.69 15.05 6.20
C GLU A 178 -4.44 14.18 6.03
N LEU A 179 -4.39 13.40 4.94
CA LEU A 179 -3.29 12.48 4.65
C LEU A 179 -2.23 13.10 3.73
N GLY A 180 -2.41 14.35 3.28
CA GLY A 180 -1.48 15.02 2.38
C GLY A 180 -1.31 14.35 1.02
N LEU A 181 -2.35 13.70 0.49
CA LEU A 181 -2.28 12.91 -0.76
C LEU A 181 -2.13 13.85 -1.96
N GLN A 182 -1.09 13.68 -2.77
CA GLN A 182 -0.77 14.59 -3.88
C GLN A 182 -0.93 13.96 -5.26
N SER A 183 -1.30 12.68 -5.34
CA SER A 183 -1.45 11.93 -6.58
C SER A 183 -2.63 10.95 -6.53
N ILE A 184 -3.13 10.58 -7.73
CA ILE A 184 -4.18 9.56 -7.87
C ILE A 184 -3.73 8.21 -7.30
N ALA A 185 -2.43 7.89 -7.41
CA ALA A 185 -1.87 6.65 -6.87
C ALA A 185 -1.96 6.63 -5.34
N GLU A 186 -1.59 7.72 -4.67
CA GLU A 186 -1.72 7.85 -3.21
C GLU A 186 -3.17 7.80 -2.76
N ILE A 187 -4.09 8.47 -3.49
CA ILE A 187 -5.54 8.34 -3.26
C ILE A 187 -5.99 6.89 -3.37
N THR A 188 -5.55 6.18 -4.41
CA THR A 188 -5.92 4.79 -4.65
C THR A 188 -5.40 3.88 -3.53
N ASN A 189 -4.14 4.08 -3.11
CA ASN A 189 -3.51 3.25 -2.08
C ASN A 189 -4.10 3.49 -0.68
N ALA A 190 -4.45 4.74 -0.35
CA ALA A 190 -4.99 5.10 0.95
C ALA A 190 -6.51 4.90 1.04
N LEU A 191 -7.26 5.13 -0.04
CA LEU A 191 -8.73 5.22 -0.01
C LEU A 191 -9.42 4.22 -0.96
N LYS A 192 -8.67 3.42 -1.71
CA LYS A 192 -9.15 2.55 -2.82
C LYS A 192 -9.81 3.28 -4.00
N ALA A 193 -10.22 4.53 -3.83
CA ALA A 193 -10.86 5.32 -4.87
C ALA A 193 -10.00 5.36 -6.14
N GLY A 194 -10.60 4.99 -7.27
CA GLY A 194 -9.88 4.93 -8.55
C GLY A 194 -9.17 3.62 -8.84
N GLY A 195 -9.07 2.66 -7.91
CA GLY A 195 -8.40 1.37 -8.15
C GLY A 195 -9.22 0.33 -8.94
N GLY A 196 -10.50 0.62 -9.23
CA GLY A 196 -11.42 -0.28 -9.91
C GLY A 196 -11.41 -0.09 -11.43
N CYS A 197 -12.38 0.65 -11.96
CA CYS A 197 -12.51 0.89 -13.40
C CYS A 197 -11.70 2.09 -13.93
N THR A 198 -11.02 2.84 -13.05
CA THR A 198 -10.23 4.07 -13.32
C THR A 198 -10.97 5.24 -14.00
N VAL A 199 -12.26 5.11 -14.35
CA VAL A 199 -13.06 6.16 -15.02
C VAL A 199 -13.07 7.49 -14.26
N CYS A 200 -13.01 7.46 -12.92
CA CYS A 200 -13.04 8.67 -12.11
C CYS A 200 -11.72 9.45 -12.07
N HIS A 201 -10.64 8.98 -12.72
CA HIS A 201 -9.31 9.61 -12.65
C HIS A 201 -9.29 11.00 -13.29
N HIS A 202 -9.75 11.10 -14.55
CA HIS A 202 -9.61 12.31 -15.38
C HIS A 202 -10.94 12.77 -16.01
N THR A 203 -12.07 12.27 -15.52
CA THR A 203 -13.39 12.80 -15.88
C THR A 203 -13.61 14.16 -15.20
N PRO A 204 -14.45 15.06 -15.74
CA PRO A 204 -14.78 16.32 -15.05
C PRO A 204 -15.31 16.09 -13.63
N GLY A 205 -14.73 16.80 -12.67
CA GLY A 205 -14.93 16.59 -11.23
C GLY A 205 -14.35 15.26 -10.73
N GLY A 206 -13.35 14.70 -11.42
CA GLY A 206 -12.68 13.46 -11.06
C GLY A 206 -11.57 13.65 -10.01
N LEU A 207 -10.79 12.61 -9.77
CA LEU A 207 -9.72 12.63 -8.77
C LEU A 207 -8.63 13.67 -9.09
N GLN A 208 -8.27 13.83 -10.37
CA GLN A 208 -7.28 14.85 -10.76
C GLN A 208 -7.80 16.27 -10.49
N ASP A 209 -9.05 16.57 -10.86
CA ASP A 209 -9.63 17.89 -10.63
C ASP A 209 -9.66 18.21 -9.12
N LEU A 210 -9.98 17.24 -8.27
CA LEU A 210 -9.93 17.43 -6.82
C LEU A 210 -8.51 17.70 -6.30
N LEU A 211 -7.51 17.01 -6.82
CA LEU A 211 -6.10 17.25 -6.48
C LEU A 211 -5.66 18.66 -6.91
N ASP A 212 -5.99 19.04 -8.15
CA ASP A 212 -5.64 20.34 -8.72
C ASP A 212 -6.33 21.50 -7.99
N GLU A 213 -7.57 21.30 -7.52
CA GLU A 213 -8.28 22.30 -6.73
C GLU A 213 -7.72 22.45 -5.30
N ILE A 214 -7.28 21.35 -4.68
CA ILE A 214 -6.78 21.37 -3.29
C ILE A 214 -5.34 21.86 -3.23
N TRP A 215 -4.47 21.38 -4.13
CA TRP A 215 -3.04 21.63 -4.11
C TRP A 215 -2.58 22.63 -5.17
N GLY A 216 -3.46 23.05 -6.08
CA GLY A 216 -3.13 23.83 -7.27
C GLY A 216 -2.73 22.94 -8.44
N VAL A 217 -2.90 23.46 -9.66
CA VAL A 217 -2.46 22.77 -10.89
C VAL A 217 -0.94 22.66 -10.86
N LYS A 218 -0.44 21.44 -10.64
CA LYS A 218 0.96 21.14 -10.93
C LYS A 218 1.10 21.02 -12.45
N PRO A 219 2.02 21.76 -13.10
CA PRO A 219 2.19 21.66 -14.55
C PRO A 219 2.46 20.20 -14.93
N ALA A 220 1.76 19.71 -15.95
CA ALA A 220 1.89 18.36 -16.48
C ALA A 220 3.32 18.11 -16.96
N GLY A 221 4.17 17.60 -16.08
CA GLY A 221 5.59 17.42 -16.35
C GLY A 221 6.48 17.57 -15.14
N GLN A 222 6.13 16.99 -13.99
CA GLN A 222 7.06 16.67 -12.90
C GLN A 222 6.36 15.72 -11.91
N VAL A 223 6.44 14.42 -12.21
CA VAL A 223 6.34 13.42 -11.15
C VAL A 223 7.67 13.50 -10.40
N GLU A 224 7.73 14.32 -9.35
CA GLU A 224 8.77 14.19 -8.33
C GLU A 224 8.43 12.96 -7.51
N VAL A 225 9.05 11.83 -7.87
CA VAL A 225 9.12 10.66 -6.99
C VAL A 225 10.02 11.07 -5.84
N ALA A 226 9.47 11.08 -4.62
CA ALA A 226 10.26 11.26 -3.41
C ALA A 226 11.42 10.24 -3.44
N ALA A 227 12.64 10.76 -3.36
CA ALA A 227 13.86 9.97 -3.39
C ALA A 227 13.97 9.12 -2.12
N SER A 228 13.32 7.97 -2.10
CA SER A 228 13.86 6.79 -1.43
C SER A 228 14.96 6.25 -2.34
N HIS A 229 16.13 5.95 -1.76
CA HIS A 229 17.35 5.51 -2.45
C HIS A 229 17.08 4.82 -3.78
N ILE A 230 17.24 5.57 -4.87
CA ILE A 230 17.20 5.02 -6.22
C ILE A 230 18.51 4.24 -6.34
N ASP A 231 18.43 2.93 -6.15
CA ASP A 231 19.40 2.01 -6.74
C ASP A 231 19.47 2.41 -8.22
N GLU A 232 20.63 2.88 -8.69
CA GLU A 232 20.85 3.45 -10.04
C GLU A 232 20.54 2.46 -11.18
N GLN A 233 19.97 1.31 -10.86
CA GLN A 233 19.68 0.24 -11.78
C GLN A 233 18.40 0.54 -12.57
N PRO A 234 18.45 0.33 -13.90
CA PRO A 234 17.27 0.44 -14.74
C PRO A 234 16.18 -0.52 -14.24
N SER A 235 14.92 -0.08 -14.28
CA SER A 235 13.79 -0.96 -13.95
C SER A 235 13.83 -2.21 -14.83
N PRO A 236 13.35 -3.38 -14.36
CA PRO A 236 13.44 -4.63 -15.12
C PRO A 236 12.89 -4.53 -16.56
N TYR A 237 11.85 -3.72 -16.76
CA TYR A 237 11.30 -3.46 -18.08
C TYR A 237 12.24 -2.63 -18.97
N ARG A 238 12.85 -1.57 -18.44
CA ARG A 238 13.82 -0.75 -19.19
C ARG A 238 15.09 -1.53 -19.50
N LEU A 239 15.57 -2.33 -18.55
CA LEU A 239 16.70 -3.23 -18.74
C LEU A 239 16.41 -4.23 -19.87
N GLY A 240 15.22 -4.85 -19.85
CA GLY A 240 14.79 -5.75 -20.92
C GLY A 240 14.75 -5.09 -22.29
N GLN A 241 14.19 -3.87 -22.39
CA GLN A 241 14.19 -3.10 -23.64
C GLN A 241 15.59 -2.76 -24.15
N GLN A 242 16.51 -2.39 -23.25
CA GLN A 242 17.90 -2.10 -23.61
C GLN A 242 18.63 -3.35 -24.11
N ILE A 243 18.40 -4.50 -23.47
CA ILE A 243 18.97 -5.79 -23.90
C ILE A 243 18.42 -6.19 -25.27
N GLU A 244 17.11 -6.13 -25.48
CA GLU A 244 16.50 -6.43 -26.79
C GLU A 244 17.04 -5.50 -27.88
N ALA A 245 17.16 -4.20 -27.59
CA ALA A 245 17.72 -3.23 -28.53
C ALA A 245 19.20 -3.51 -28.84
N ALA A 246 20.01 -3.84 -27.84
CA ALA A 246 21.42 -4.20 -28.03
C ALA A 246 21.58 -5.52 -28.81
N ILE A 247 20.70 -6.49 -28.55
CA ILE A 247 20.68 -7.74 -29.31
C ILE A 247 20.39 -7.45 -30.79
N GLU A 248 19.37 -6.66 -31.09
CA GLU A 248 18.94 -6.46 -32.47
C GLU A 248 19.87 -5.55 -33.27
N SER A 249 20.43 -4.52 -32.62
CA SER A 249 21.26 -3.52 -33.29
C SER A 249 22.75 -3.87 -33.37
N VAL A 250 23.26 -4.69 -32.45
CA VAL A 250 24.70 -4.99 -32.34
C VAL A 250 24.98 -6.48 -32.37
N VAL A 251 24.41 -7.26 -31.44
CA VAL A 251 24.79 -8.66 -31.24
C VAL A 251 24.37 -9.54 -32.40
N ARG A 252 23.12 -9.45 -32.85
CA ARG A 252 22.56 -10.29 -33.92
C ARG A 252 23.29 -10.07 -35.24
N PRO A 253 23.56 -8.82 -35.70
CA PRO A 253 24.37 -8.60 -36.90
C PRO A 253 25.77 -9.24 -36.83
N LEU A 254 26.44 -9.15 -35.68
CA LEU A 254 27.78 -9.75 -35.48
C LEU A 254 27.74 -11.27 -35.55
N LEU A 255 26.73 -11.90 -34.92
CA LEU A 255 26.58 -13.35 -34.99
C LEU A 255 26.23 -13.82 -36.39
N GLN A 256 25.37 -13.08 -37.11
CA GLN A 256 24.95 -13.43 -38.46
C GLN A 256 26.10 -13.36 -39.47
N ASP A 257 27.06 -12.45 -39.30
CA ASP A 257 28.28 -12.39 -40.12
C ASP A 257 29.14 -13.67 -39.97
N GLU A 258 29.12 -14.27 -38.78
CA GLU A 258 29.78 -15.54 -38.48
C GLU A 258 28.89 -16.79 -38.72
N GLY A 259 27.70 -16.59 -39.30
CA GLY A 259 26.74 -17.65 -39.64
C GLY A 259 25.98 -18.22 -38.44
N GLY A 260 25.92 -17.48 -37.33
CA GLY A 260 25.15 -17.81 -36.14
C GLY A 260 23.94 -16.89 -35.92
N ASP A 261 23.14 -17.20 -34.91
CA ASP A 261 21.99 -16.39 -34.49
C ASP A 261 21.72 -16.54 -32.99
N ILE A 262 20.95 -15.59 -32.44
CA ILE A 262 20.60 -15.54 -31.02
C ILE A 262 19.09 -15.43 -30.81
N GLU A 263 18.56 -16.24 -29.91
CA GLU A 263 17.17 -16.15 -29.45
C GLU A 263 17.17 -15.87 -27.94
N LEU A 264 16.60 -14.73 -27.54
CA LEU A 264 16.43 -14.39 -26.14
C LEU A 264 15.28 -15.23 -25.55
N VAL A 265 15.56 -15.98 -24.48
CA VAL A 265 14.59 -16.88 -23.84
C VAL A 265 14.01 -16.27 -22.58
N ASP A 266 14.85 -15.70 -21.71
CA ASP A 266 14.42 -15.11 -20.44
C ASP A 266 15.47 -14.15 -19.87
N ILE A 267 15.05 -13.23 -18.99
CA ILE A 267 15.92 -12.31 -18.25
C ILE A 267 15.59 -12.42 -16.77
N LYS A 268 16.57 -12.83 -15.94
CA LYS A 268 16.40 -12.90 -14.48
C LYS A 268 17.49 -12.11 -13.78
N GLY A 269 17.17 -10.87 -13.40
CA GLY A 269 18.13 -9.95 -12.79
C GLY A 269 19.24 -9.63 -13.79
N ASP A 270 20.48 -9.96 -13.43
CA ASP A 270 21.68 -9.80 -14.25
C ASP A 270 21.93 -10.95 -15.24
N LYS A 271 21.12 -12.02 -15.20
CA LYS A 271 21.31 -13.22 -16.02
C LYS A 271 20.41 -13.24 -17.25
N ILE A 272 21.05 -13.32 -18.42
CA ILE A 272 20.41 -13.34 -19.73
C ILE A 272 20.42 -14.76 -20.26
N TYR A 273 19.25 -15.39 -20.35
CA TYR A 273 19.11 -16.74 -20.88
C TYR A 273 18.82 -16.64 -22.37
N CYS A 274 19.70 -17.21 -23.19
CA CYS A 274 19.55 -17.18 -24.64
C CYS A 274 19.94 -18.51 -25.28
N ARG A 275 19.30 -18.83 -26.40
CA ARG A 275 19.72 -19.93 -27.27
C ARG A 275 20.63 -19.37 -28.35
N LEU A 276 21.82 -19.95 -28.46
CA LEU A 276 22.80 -19.59 -29.49
C LEU A 276 22.77 -20.68 -30.56
N THR A 277 22.60 -20.28 -31.81
CA THR A 277 22.56 -21.22 -32.94
C THR A 277 23.76 -20.92 -33.84
N GLY A 278 24.58 -21.93 -34.15
CA GLY A 278 25.68 -21.81 -35.12
C GLY A 278 25.32 -22.39 -36.48
N ALA A 279 26.17 -22.14 -37.49
CA ALA A 279 26.03 -22.77 -38.80
C ALA A 279 26.14 -24.31 -38.69
N PRO A 280 25.44 -25.08 -39.56
CA PRO A 280 25.46 -26.53 -39.50
C PRO A 280 26.90 -27.08 -39.68
N GLY A 281 27.42 -27.73 -38.63
CA GLY A 281 28.75 -28.36 -38.62
C GLY A 281 29.77 -27.78 -37.64
N GLN A 282 29.41 -26.79 -36.82
CA GLN A 282 30.33 -26.17 -35.83
C GLN A 282 30.46 -27.01 -34.54
N SER A 283 31.65 -26.97 -33.94
CA SER A 283 32.00 -27.71 -32.71
C SER A 283 31.63 -26.95 -31.44
N ALA A 284 31.55 -27.64 -30.30
CA ALA A 284 31.24 -27.07 -28.97
C ALA A 284 32.14 -25.89 -28.54
N SER A 285 33.32 -25.73 -29.16
CA SER A 285 34.21 -24.58 -28.98
C SER A 285 33.65 -23.27 -29.53
N THR A 286 32.79 -23.33 -30.56
CA THR A 286 32.23 -22.15 -31.21
C THR A 286 31.06 -21.57 -30.43
N ASP A 287 30.23 -22.42 -29.80
CA ASP A 287 29.15 -21.99 -28.90
C ASP A 287 29.69 -21.20 -27.70
N GLN A 288 30.84 -21.61 -27.18
CA GLN A 288 31.51 -20.90 -26.09
C GLN A 288 32.11 -19.56 -26.56
N THR A 289 32.52 -19.46 -27.81
CA THR A 289 33.03 -18.22 -28.42
C THR A 289 31.89 -17.22 -28.63
N PHE A 290 30.76 -17.67 -29.17
CA PHE A 290 29.56 -16.83 -29.33
C PHE A 290 29.01 -16.36 -27.98
N LYS A 291 28.99 -17.24 -26.97
CA LYS A 291 28.58 -16.85 -25.62
C LYS A 291 29.42 -15.70 -25.07
N LEU A 292 30.75 -15.78 -25.21
CA LEU A 292 31.67 -14.74 -24.74
C LEU A 292 31.49 -13.42 -25.50
N LEU A 293 31.30 -13.50 -26.83
CA LEU A 293 31.05 -12.33 -27.67
C LEU A 293 29.75 -11.62 -27.28
N VAL A 294 28.66 -12.38 -27.11
CA VAL A 294 27.35 -11.86 -26.70
C VAL A 294 27.45 -11.21 -25.31
N GLU A 295 28.10 -11.87 -24.37
CA GLU A 295 28.26 -11.34 -23.01
C GLU A 295 29.07 -10.04 -23.00
N GLN A 296 30.16 -9.99 -23.77
CA GLN A 296 30.96 -8.77 -23.87
C GLN A 296 30.16 -7.60 -24.44
N GLN A 297 29.42 -7.82 -25.53
CA GLN A 297 28.66 -6.75 -26.18
C GLN A 297 27.49 -6.27 -25.31
N LEU A 298 26.79 -7.16 -24.60
CA LEU A 298 25.75 -6.75 -23.67
C LEU A 298 26.31 -5.96 -22.48
N LYS A 299 27.51 -6.31 -22.00
CA LYS A 299 28.20 -5.54 -20.95
C LYS A 299 28.61 -4.15 -21.41
N GLU A 300 29.12 -4.03 -22.64
CA GLU A 300 29.55 -2.75 -23.21
C GLU A 300 28.38 -1.82 -23.53
N GLN A 301 27.25 -2.37 -23.97
CA GLN A 301 26.10 -1.58 -24.45
C GLN A 301 25.03 -1.31 -23.37
N VAL A 302 24.93 -2.14 -22.33
CA VAL A 302 23.82 -2.08 -21.36
C VAL A 302 24.32 -1.94 -19.92
N ASP A 303 24.97 -2.96 -19.35
CA ASP A 303 25.41 -2.98 -17.96
C ASP A 303 26.52 -4.02 -17.76
N ASP A 304 27.63 -3.66 -17.12
CA ASP A 304 28.83 -4.48 -16.99
C ASP A 304 28.66 -5.74 -16.12
N ARG A 305 27.55 -5.82 -15.37
CA ARG A 305 27.22 -6.96 -14.50
C ARG A 305 26.50 -8.08 -15.24
N LEU A 306 26.02 -7.85 -16.46
CA LEU A 306 25.22 -8.84 -17.20
C LEU A 306 26.00 -10.13 -17.47
N GLN A 307 25.35 -11.27 -17.27
CA GLN A 307 25.92 -12.60 -17.52
C GLN A 307 25.06 -13.37 -18.51
N VAL A 308 25.68 -13.95 -19.53
CA VAL A 308 24.95 -14.72 -20.54
C VAL A 308 24.95 -16.19 -20.16
N ILE A 309 23.79 -16.82 -20.24
CA ILE A 309 23.60 -18.25 -19.99
C ILE A 309 23.00 -18.86 -21.26
N ALA A 310 23.81 -19.65 -21.95
CA ALA A 310 23.36 -20.43 -23.09
C ALA A 310 22.48 -21.59 -22.59
N VAL A 311 21.27 -21.73 -23.15
CA VAL A 311 20.27 -22.76 -22.81
C VAL A 311 19.74 -23.51 -24.02
#